data_AF-A0A847MBX5-F1
#
_entry.id   AF-A0A847MBX5-F1
#
_cell.length_a   1.000
_cell.length_b   1.000
_cell.length_c   1.000
_cell.angle_alpha   90.00
_cell.angle_beta   90.00
_cell.angle_gamma   90.00
#
_symmetry.space_group_name_H-M   'P 1'
#
loop_
_entity.id
_entity.type
_entity.pdbx_description
1 polymer ?
#
loop_
_entity_poly.entity_id
_entity_poly.type
_entity_poly.pdbx_seq_one_letter_code
_entity_poly.pdbx_strand_id
1 'polypeptide(L)' 'MFKGPYQGMNAVYQSIHSWLLQNHYKIVYPTQEIYHNDPATTPDEDLLTEILIPVEEAKE' A
#
# COMPACT_ATOMS: atom_id res chain seq x y z
N MET A 1 7.03 1.33 -0.12
CA MET A 1 6.91 2.34 0.95
C MET A 1 6.40 3.63 0.33
N PHE A 2 5.36 4.22 0.91
CA PHE A 2 4.76 5.48 0.48
C PHE A 2 5.20 6.59 1.44
N LYS A 3 5.54 7.75 0.86
CA LYS A 3 5.87 8.98 1.59
C LYS A 3 4.86 10.06 1.20
N GLY A 4 4.17 10.64 2.18
CA GLY A 4 3.19 11.71 1.97
C GLY A 4 1.86 11.50 2.70
N PRO A 5 0.88 12.39 2.48
CA PRO A 5 -0.38 12.41 3.19
C PRO A 5 -1.21 11.15 2.94
N TYR A 6 -1.92 10.66 3.96
CA TYR A 6 -2.76 9.46 3.87
C TYR A 6 -3.85 9.55 2.79
N GLN A 7 -4.31 10.76 2.45
CA GLN A 7 -5.25 11.02 1.37
C GLN A 7 -4.73 10.53 0.00
N GLY A 8 -3.40 10.48 -0.17
CA GLY A 8 -2.73 9.96 -1.36
C GLY A 8 -2.72 8.42 -1.46
N MET A 9 -3.04 7.69 -0.39
CA MET A 9 -2.97 6.23 -0.36
C MET A 9 -3.94 5.55 -1.32
N ASN A 10 -5.07 6.18 -1.66
CA ASN A 10 -6.00 5.63 -2.67
C ASN A 10 -5.30 5.41 -4.02
N ALA A 11 -4.47 6.36 -4.46
CA ALA A 11 -3.72 6.22 -5.70
C ALA A 11 -2.65 5.13 -5.62
N VAL A 12 -2.06 4.93 -4.42
CA VAL A 12 -1.11 3.84 -4.16
C VAL A 12 -1.81 2.48 -4.25
N TYR A 13 -2.98 2.31 -3.64
CA TYR A 13 -3.74 1.07 -3.76
C TYR A 13 -4.16 0.79 -5.21
N GLN A 14 -4.58 1.81 -5.95
CA GLN A 14 -4.90 1.66 -7.38
C GLN A 14 -3.69 1.19 -8.20
N SER A 15 -2.50 1.71 -7.93
CA SER A 15 -1.28 1.29 -8.65
C SER A 15 -0.88 -0.14 -8.29
N ILE A 16 -1.00 -0.54 -7.03
CA ILE A 16 -0.75 -1.93 -6.61
C ILE A 16 -1.75 -2.87 -7.28
N HIS A 17 -3.05 -2.58 -7.25
CA HIS A 17 -4.07 -3.40 -7.89
C HIS A 17 -3.82 -3.55 -9.40
N SER A 18 -3.43 -2.46 -10.07
CA SER A 18 -3.10 -2.48 -11.49
C SER A 18 -1.89 -3.38 -11.78
N TRP A 19 -0.86 -3.32 -10.93
CA TRP A 19 0.31 -4.18 -11.04
C TRP A 19 -0.04 -5.65 -10.80
N LEU A 20 -0.84 -5.97 -9.78
CA LEU A 20 -1.27 -7.34 -9.49
C LEU A 20 -2.01 -7.97 -10.67
N LEU A 21 -2.96 -7.23 -11.26
CA LEU A 21 -3.70 -7.68 -12.42
C LEU A 21 -2.79 -7.96 -13.63
N GLN A 22 -1.88 -7.03 -13.94
CA GLN A 22 -0.93 -7.19 -15.06
C GLN A 22 0.02 -8.38 -14.87
N ASN A 23 0.30 -8.75 -13.62
CA ASN A 23 1.24 -9.80 -13.27
C ASN A 23 0.55 -11.11 -12.85
N HIS A 24 -0.77 -11.24 -13.03
CA HIS A 24 -1.54 -12.44 -12.70
C HIS A 24 -1.41 -12.85 -11.22
N TYR A 25 -1.50 -11.89 -10.31
CA TYR A 25 -1.57 -12.13 -8.86
C TYR A 25 -2.94 -11.75 -8.31
N LYS A 26 -3.35 -12.44 -7.25
CA LYS A 26 -4.51 -12.08 -6.41
C LYS A 26 -4.08 -11.81 -4.97
N ILE A 27 -4.81 -10.91 -4.32
CA ILE A 27 -4.61 -10.57 -2.91
C ILE A 27 -5.08 -11.71 -2.02
N VAL A 28 -4.25 -12.09 -1.07
CA VAL A 28 -4.58 -12.98 0.04
C VAL A 28 -4.69 -12.13 1.30
N TYR A 29 -5.91 -11.87 1.75
CA TYR A 29 -6.17 -11.05 2.92
C TYR A 29 -5.72 -11.74 4.23
N PRO A 30 -5.39 -10.97 5.29
CA PRO A 30 -5.49 -9.50 5.39
C PRO A 30 -4.28 -8.75 4.82
N THR A 31 -4.52 -7.54 4.33
CA THR A 31 -3.44 -6.56 4.09
C THR A 31 -3.02 -5.91 5.39
N GLN A 32 -1.81 -5.37 5.44
CA GLN A 32 -1.29 -4.66 6.60
C GLN A 32 -0.68 -3.32 6.20
N GLU A 33 -0.81 -2.34 7.09
CA GLU A 33 -0.16 -1.05 6.98
C GLU A 33 0.70 -0.82 8.21
N ILE A 34 1.94 -0.39 7.99
CA ILE A 34 2.87 -0.01 9.06
C ILE A 34 3.11 1.49 8.93
N TYR A 35 2.69 2.23 9.94
CA TYR A 35 2.93 3.67 10.06
C TYR A 35 4.23 3.88 10.83
N HIS A 36 5.25 4.39 10.14
CA HIS A 36 6.61 4.45 10.67
C HIS A 36 6.88 5.70 11.52
N ASN A 37 6.00 6.70 11.48
CA ASN A 37 6.14 7.93 12.24
C ASN A 37 4.82 8.41 12.83
N ASP A 38 4.93 9.23 13.89
CA ASP A 38 3.77 9.78 14.60
C ASP A 38 3.18 10.93 13.78
N PRO A 39 1.90 10.83 13.34
CA PRO A 39 1.25 11.89 12.58
C PRO A 39 0.99 13.16 13.39
N ALA A 40 1.02 13.11 14.73
CA ALA A 40 0.89 14.30 15.55
C ALA A 40 2.14 15.18 15.54
N THR A 41 3.31 14.63 15.17
CA THR A 41 4.60 15.33 15.22
C THR A 41 5.33 15.37 13.88
N THR A 42 4.79 14.72 12.85
CA THR A 42 5.43 14.62 11.52
C THR A 42 4.59 15.39 10.50
N PRO A 43 5.20 16.27 9.69
CA PRO A 43 4.49 16.91 8.58
C PRO A 43 3.92 15.86 7.61
N ASP A 44 2.74 16.14 7.06
CA ASP A 44 2.02 15.22 6.16
C ASP A 44 2.87 14.72 4.98
N GLU A 45 3.69 15.60 4.39
CA GLU A 45 4.61 15.30 3.29
C GLU A 45 5.76 14.35 3.68
N ASP A 46 6.03 14.21 4.97
CA ASP A 46 7.07 13.35 5.54
C ASP A 46 6.52 12.07 6.19
N LEU A 47 5.20 11.87 6.22
CA LEU A 47 4.59 10.65 6.73
C LEU A 47 5.05 9.44 5.92
N LEU A 48 5.46 8.38 6.62
CA LEU A 48 5.95 7.14 6.01
C LEU A 48 5.02 6.00 6.34
N THR A 49 4.44 5.40 5.30
CA THR A 49 3.55 4.24 5.40
C THR A 49 4.06 3.11 4.53
N GLU A 50 4.18 1.93 5.11
CA GLU A 50 4.49 0.70 4.37
C GLU A 50 3.23 -0.14 4.26
N ILE A 51 2.91 -0.56 3.02
CA ILE A 51 1.74 -1.37 2.71
C ILE A 51 2.24 -2.76 2.35
N LEU A 52 1.80 -3.76 3.12
CA LEU A 52 2.11 -5.17 2.93
C LEU A 52 0.86 -5.88 2.43
N ILE A 53 0.95 -6.44 1.23
CA ILE A 53 -0.16 -7.15 0.58
C ILE A 53 0.33 -8.56 0.32
N PRO A 54 -0.17 -9.57 1.07
CA PRO A 54 0.10 -10.96 0.74
C PRO A 54 -0.57 -11.29 -0.60
N VAL A 55 0.14 -12.04 -1.44
CA VAL A 55 -0.33 -12.38 -2.78
C VAL A 55 -0.05 -13.84 -3.10
N GLU A 56 -0.85 -14.40 -3.98
CA GLU A 56 -0.59 -15.68 -4.62
C GLU A 56 -0.82 -15.55 -6.13
N GLU A 57 -0.14 -16.39 -6.91
CA GLU A 57 -0.37 -16.47 -8.36
C GLU A 57 -1.83 -16.84 -8.62
N ALA A 58 -2.48 -16.09 -9.50
CA ALA A 58 -3.78 -16.41 -10.03
C ALA A 58 -3.61 -17.57 -11.04
N LYS A 59 -3.87 -18.80 -10.58
CA LYS A 59 -3.96 -19.96 -11.48
C LYS A 59 -5.26 -19.85 -12.29
N GLU A 60 -5.15 -20.07 -13.60
CA GLU A 60 -6.29 -20.19 -14.52
C GLU A 60 -7.24 -21.34 -14.13
#